data_AF-A0A9E0ZJ34-F1
#
_entry.id   AF-A0A9E0ZJ34-F1
#
_cell.length_a   1.000
_cell.length_b   1.000
_cell.length_c   1.000
_cell.angle_alpha   90.00
_cell.angle_beta   90.00
_cell.angle_gamma   90.00
#
_symmetry.space_group_name_H-M   'P 1'
#
loop_
_entity.id
_entity.type
_entity.pdbx_description
1 polymer ?
#
loop_
_entity_poly.entity_id
_entity_poly.type
_entity_poly.pdbx_seq_one_letter_code
_entity_poly.pdbx_strand_id
1 'polypeptide(L)'
;MVKIQKISEIEPCLGFTEFDMLKKYRQSFATSELGRLHSLFPFSELARQMHLKSSPFGRKSYFSPEGKIALMVLKSYTNFSDAQLIEHLNGNIHYQLFCGVQIDPLHPLTNPKIVSAIRQELADRLDVESLQLILAEHWTPYLENLHVCMTDATCYESHLRFPTDTKLLWEGIVWLHRHLCKHCQTLHIQRPRNKYLDVRRAYLAYSKLRKRKKSQTRMITRRLLQLLEKLLDQLELLHSR
;
A
#
# COMPACT_ATOMS: atom_id res chain seq x y z
N MET A 1 26.35 22.76 -21.13
CA MET A 1 26.37 21.57 -22.02
C MET A 1 27.39 20.59 -21.47
N VAL A 2 26.99 19.37 -21.14
CA VAL A 2 27.92 18.32 -20.66
C VAL A 2 28.65 17.77 -21.89
N LYS A 3 29.98 17.82 -21.91
CA LYS A 3 30.79 17.17 -22.96
C LYS A 3 30.70 15.66 -22.77
N ILE A 4 30.05 14.97 -23.70
CA ILE A 4 30.01 13.50 -23.73
C ILE A 4 31.34 13.02 -24.31
N GLN A 5 32.15 12.34 -23.50
CA GLN A 5 33.35 11.65 -23.96
C GLN A 5 32.98 10.26 -24.47
N LYS A 6 33.53 9.83 -25.60
CA LYS A 6 33.31 8.47 -26.11
C LYS A 6 34.17 7.49 -25.30
N ILE A 7 33.63 6.31 -25.03
CA ILE A 7 34.35 5.25 -24.30
C ILE A 7 35.65 4.86 -25.03
N SER A 8 35.67 4.96 -26.35
CA SER A 8 36.86 4.73 -27.19
C SER A 8 38.00 5.73 -26.96
N GLU A 9 37.74 6.87 -26.32
CA GLU A 9 38.68 7.98 -26.10
C GLU A 9 39.15 8.05 -24.63
N ILE A 10 38.77 7.08 -23.79
CA ILE A 10 39.19 7.03 -22.38
C ILE A 10 40.65 6.55 -22.33
N GLU A 11 41.59 7.49 -22.23
CA GLU A 11 42.99 7.17 -21.98
C GLU A 11 43.20 6.83 -20.48
N PRO A 12 44.03 5.81 -20.16
CA PRO A 12 44.35 5.48 -18.78
C PRO A 12 45.19 6.61 -18.15
N CYS A 13 44.54 7.50 -17.41
CA CYS A 13 45.22 8.46 -16.55
C CYS A 13 45.85 7.74 -15.35
N LEU A 14 47.11 8.09 -15.01
CA LEU A 14 47.88 7.51 -13.91
C LEU A 14 47.08 7.39 -12.58
N GLY A 15 47.17 6.21 -11.96
CA GLY A 15 46.28 5.68 -10.91
C GLY A 15 46.41 6.25 -9.49
N PHE A 16 46.47 7.57 -9.34
CA PHE A 16 46.39 8.22 -8.01
C PHE A 16 44.96 8.68 -7.63
N THR A 17 43.94 8.27 -8.40
CA THR A 17 42.64 8.97 -8.47
C THR A 17 41.42 8.11 -8.13
N GLU A 18 41.55 6.85 -7.68
CA GLU A 18 40.36 6.04 -7.32
C GLU A 18 39.50 6.70 -6.23
N PHE A 19 40.14 7.27 -5.20
CA PHE A 19 39.48 8.08 -4.18
C PHE A 19 38.83 9.35 -4.76
N ASP A 20 39.45 9.93 -5.79
CA ASP A 20 38.96 11.14 -6.44
C ASP A 20 37.74 10.85 -7.34
N MET A 21 37.69 9.68 -7.97
CA MET A 21 36.53 9.24 -8.76
C MET A 21 35.28 9.01 -7.90
N LEU A 22 35.39 8.25 -6.82
CA LEU A 22 34.23 8.02 -5.93
C LEU A 22 33.76 9.32 -5.29
N LYS A 23 34.70 10.21 -4.92
CA LYS A 23 34.39 11.54 -4.39
C LYS A 23 33.64 12.40 -5.41
N LYS A 24 34.07 12.38 -6.68
CA LYS A 24 33.34 13.03 -7.80
C LYS A 24 31.92 12.48 -7.95
N TYR A 25 31.75 11.16 -7.89
CA TYR A 25 30.41 10.55 -7.94
C TYR A 25 29.54 10.91 -6.74
N ARG A 26 30.09 11.02 -5.54
CA ARG A 26 29.35 11.50 -4.35
C ARG A 26 28.91 12.96 -4.51
N GLN A 27 29.79 13.82 -5.01
CA GLN A 27 29.45 15.22 -5.31
C GLN A 27 28.36 15.32 -6.39
N SER A 28 28.52 14.55 -7.48
CA SER A 28 27.52 14.47 -8.55
C SER A 28 26.18 13.93 -8.02
N PHE A 29 26.21 12.89 -7.19
CA PHE A 29 25.01 12.31 -6.58
C PHE A 29 24.27 13.35 -5.74
N ALA A 30 24.96 14.11 -4.89
CA ALA A 30 24.33 15.15 -4.08
C ALA A 30 23.57 16.19 -4.92
N THR A 31 24.06 16.51 -6.13
CA THR A 31 23.38 17.43 -7.07
C THR A 31 22.30 16.78 -7.93
N SER A 32 22.31 15.44 -8.02
CA SER A 32 21.38 14.67 -8.85
C SER A 32 19.97 14.65 -8.27
N GLU A 33 18.97 14.32 -9.09
CA GLU A 33 17.60 14.09 -8.62
C GLU A 33 17.51 13.00 -7.55
N LEU A 34 18.29 11.92 -7.69
CA LEU A 34 18.31 10.83 -6.71
C LEU A 34 18.94 11.25 -5.38
N GLY A 35 19.96 12.10 -5.41
CA GLY A 35 20.54 12.63 -4.16
C GLY A 35 19.59 13.58 -3.45
N ARG A 36 18.88 14.44 -4.21
CA ARG A 36 17.79 15.26 -3.67
C ARG A 36 16.71 14.39 -3.06
N LEU A 37 16.26 13.36 -3.77
CA LEU A 37 15.29 12.39 -3.25
C LEU A 37 15.80 11.71 -1.96
N HIS A 38 17.06 11.27 -1.94
CA HIS A 38 17.66 10.65 -0.75
C HIS A 38 17.66 11.61 0.45
N SER A 39 17.92 12.89 0.23
CA SER A 39 17.95 13.90 1.30
C SER A 39 16.59 14.16 1.94
N LEU A 40 15.48 13.81 1.27
CA LEU A 40 14.13 13.97 1.80
C LEU A 40 13.74 12.89 2.82
N PHE A 41 14.51 11.81 2.97
CA PHE A 41 14.15 10.71 3.86
C PHE A 41 15.11 10.59 5.04
N PRO A 42 14.60 10.55 6.29
CA PRO A 42 15.41 10.36 7.48
C PRO A 42 15.71 8.85 7.69
N PHE A 43 16.49 8.24 6.78
CA PHE A 43 16.70 6.78 6.74
C PHE A 43 17.20 6.17 8.06
N SER A 44 18.11 6.85 8.76
CA SER A 44 18.64 6.36 10.04
C SER A 44 17.56 6.28 11.12
N GLU A 45 16.66 7.26 11.16
CA GLU A 45 15.58 7.32 12.14
C GLU A 45 14.49 6.28 11.83
N LEU A 46 14.17 6.11 10.54
CA LEU A 46 13.26 5.04 10.08
C LEU A 46 13.83 3.65 10.41
N ALA A 47 15.12 3.42 10.15
CA ALA A 47 15.77 2.14 10.46
C ALA A 47 15.76 1.85 11.97
N ARG A 48 15.96 2.88 12.80
CA ARG A 48 15.88 2.80 14.26
C ARG A 48 14.48 2.44 14.74
N GLN A 49 13.45 3.10 14.19
CA GLN A 49 12.05 2.84 14.54
C GLN A 49 11.60 1.44 14.13
N MET A 50 12.04 0.95 12.97
CA MET A 50 11.78 -0.43 12.52
C MET A 50 12.63 -1.48 13.26
N HIS A 51 13.47 -1.06 14.21
CA HIS A 51 14.38 -1.92 14.97
C HIS A 51 15.26 -2.81 14.09
N LEU A 52 15.67 -2.29 12.93
CA LEU A 52 16.55 -3.00 12.01
C LEU A 52 17.97 -2.98 12.57
N LYS A 53 18.57 -4.17 12.71
CA LYS A 53 19.94 -4.33 13.20
C LYS A 53 20.75 -5.14 12.22
N SER A 54 21.98 -4.71 12.00
CA SER A 54 22.98 -5.53 11.33
C SER A 54 23.39 -6.67 12.27
N SER A 55 23.29 -7.92 11.80
CA SER A 55 23.78 -9.05 12.59
C SER A 55 25.30 -8.95 12.74
N PRO A 56 25.86 -9.03 13.96
CA PRO A 56 27.30 -9.10 14.17
C PRO A 56 27.87 -10.48 13.84
N PHE A 57 27.03 -11.51 13.79
CA PHE A 57 27.43 -12.90 13.56
C PHE A 57 26.92 -13.42 12.21
N GLY A 58 27.74 -14.27 11.56
CA GLY A 58 27.42 -14.90 10.29
C GLY A 58 27.78 -14.06 9.05
N ARG A 59 27.20 -14.43 7.91
CA ARG A 59 27.42 -13.73 6.64
C ARG A 59 26.83 -12.32 6.73
N LYS A 60 27.67 -11.31 6.51
CA LYS A 60 27.21 -9.92 6.43
C LYS A 60 26.21 -9.75 5.29
N SER A 61 25.12 -9.05 5.56
CA SER A 61 24.19 -8.66 4.51
C SER A 61 24.85 -7.67 3.57
N TYR A 62 24.44 -7.67 2.30
CA TYR A 62 24.90 -6.69 1.31
C TYR A 62 24.41 -5.28 1.63
N PHE A 63 23.23 -5.16 2.25
CA PHE A 63 22.58 -3.89 2.54
C PHE A 63 22.63 -3.57 4.03
N SER A 64 22.92 -2.31 4.36
CA SER A 64 22.71 -1.77 5.71
C SER A 64 21.21 -1.68 6.03
N PRO A 65 20.82 -1.51 7.30
CA PRO A 65 19.44 -1.22 7.70
C PRO A 65 18.80 -0.08 6.90
N GLU A 66 19.53 1.02 6.73
CA GLU A 66 19.12 2.18 5.93
C GLU A 66 19.02 1.81 4.45
N GLY A 67 20.02 1.08 3.94
CA GLY A 67 20.08 0.63 2.55
C GLY A 67 18.91 -0.26 2.15
N LYS A 68 18.38 -1.06 3.08
CA LYS A 68 17.17 -1.88 2.86
C LYS A 68 15.93 -1.00 2.64
N ILE A 69 15.77 0.03 3.46
CA ILE A 69 14.65 0.99 3.34
C ILE A 69 14.82 1.80 2.05
N ALA A 70 16.03 2.31 1.79
CA ALA A 70 16.36 3.04 0.57
C ALA A 70 16.09 2.20 -0.69
N LEU A 71 16.42 0.90 -0.68
CA LEU A 71 16.12 0.00 -1.80
C LEU A 71 14.61 -0.08 -2.08
N MET A 72 13.76 -0.07 -1.04
CA MET A 72 12.31 -0.08 -1.22
C MET A 72 11.79 1.26 -1.76
N VAL A 73 12.34 2.39 -1.30
CA VAL A 73 12.02 3.73 -1.84
C VAL A 73 12.41 3.81 -3.31
N LEU A 74 13.60 3.31 -3.67
CA LEU A 74 14.07 3.27 -5.04
C LEU A 74 13.19 2.37 -5.92
N LYS A 75 12.76 1.22 -5.39
CA LYS A 75 11.84 0.29 -6.05
C LYS A 75 10.48 0.92 -6.34
N SER A 76 9.94 1.74 -5.44
CA SER A 76 8.68 2.48 -5.66
C SER A 76 8.86 3.66 -6.60
N TYR A 77 9.99 4.37 -6.52
CA TYR A 77 10.26 5.53 -7.37
C TYR A 77 10.42 5.16 -8.85
N THR A 78 11.10 4.05 -9.12
CA THR A 78 11.43 3.61 -10.49
C THR A 78 10.38 2.74 -11.15
N ASN A 79 9.49 2.11 -10.37
CA ASN A 79 8.51 1.13 -10.85
C ASN A 79 9.10 -0.07 -11.64
N PHE A 80 10.39 -0.36 -11.50
CA PHE A 80 11.05 -1.50 -12.15
C PHE A 80 10.59 -2.84 -11.60
N SER A 81 10.76 -3.94 -12.34
CA SER A 81 10.66 -5.28 -11.75
C SER A 81 11.82 -5.56 -10.79
N ASP A 82 11.69 -6.55 -9.91
CA ASP A 82 12.76 -6.90 -8.96
C ASP A 82 14.07 -7.31 -9.68
N ALA A 83 13.97 -7.94 -10.86
CA ALA A 83 15.14 -8.29 -11.68
C ALA A 83 15.79 -7.06 -12.33
N GLN A 84 14.98 -6.16 -12.93
CA GLN A 84 15.47 -4.92 -13.52
C GLN A 84 16.13 -4.01 -12.48
N LEU A 85 15.56 -3.95 -11.27
CA LEU A 85 16.16 -3.15 -10.19
C LEU A 85 17.57 -3.64 -9.84
N ILE A 86 17.79 -4.96 -9.77
CA ILE A 86 19.10 -5.53 -9.49
C ILE A 86 20.07 -5.32 -10.66
N GLU A 87 19.61 -5.44 -11.90
CA GLU A 87 20.42 -5.12 -13.08
C GLU A 87 20.90 -3.66 -13.04
N HIS A 88 20.00 -2.72 -12.77
CA HIS A 88 20.36 -1.31 -12.62
C HIS A 88 21.23 -1.04 -11.40
N LEU A 89 21.03 -1.76 -10.29
CA LEU A 89 21.88 -1.63 -9.10
C LEU A 89 23.32 -2.11 -9.39
N ASN A 90 23.50 -3.15 -10.20
CA ASN A 90 24.82 -3.62 -10.62
C ASN A 90 25.53 -2.60 -11.53
N GLY A 91 24.79 -1.93 -12.44
CA GLY A 91 25.38 -1.04 -13.44
C GLY A 91 25.44 0.45 -13.05
N ASN A 92 24.59 0.92 -12.14
CA ASN A 92 24.45 2.35 -11.84
C ASN A 92 24.98 2.70 -10.45
N ILE A 93 26.08 3.46 -10.44
CA ILE A 93 26.72 3.92 -9.19
C ILE A 93 25.83 4.85 -8.36
N HIS A 94 24.92 5.61 -8.95
CA HIS A 94 24.00 6.45 -8.19
C HIS A 94 22.97 5.62 -7.43
N TYR A 95 22.56 4.46 -7.96
CA TYR A 95 21.64 3.56 -7.26
C TYR A 95 22.36 2.86 -6.10
N GLN A 96 23.63 2.49 -6.32
CA GLN A 96 24.52 1.96 -5.29
C GLN A 96 24.73 2.98 -4.15
N LEU A 97 25.03 4.23 -4.49
CA LEU A 97 25.15 5.32 -3.52
C LEU A 97 23.84 5.58 -2.76
N PHE A 98 22.69 5.56 -3.45
CA PHE A 98 21.38 5.72 -2.83
C PHE A 98 21.09 4.63 -1.80
N CYS A 99 21.44 3.37 -2.09
CA CYS A 99 21.24 2.26 -1.18
C CYS A 99 22.40 2.05 -0.19
N GLY A 100 23.47 2.84 -0.27
CA GLY A 100 24.66 2.68 0.56
C GLY A 100 25.41 1.35 0.34
N VAL A 101 25.33 0.76 -0.86
CA VAL A 101 25.99 -0.51 -1.21
C VAL A 101 27.08 -0.26 -2.24
N GLN A 102 28.16 -1.03 -2.19
CA GLN A 102 29.18 -1.07 -3.23
C GLN A 102 29.23 -2.48 -3.81
N ILE A 103 28.92 -2.62 -5.10
CA ILE A 103 28.92 -3.90 -5.80
C ILE A 103 30.14 -3.93 -6.71
N ASP A 104 30.91 -5.01 -6.62
CA ASP A 104 32.03 -5.25 -7.53
C ASP A 104 31.49 -5.60 -8.94
N PRO A 105 31.89 -4.88 -10.00
CA PRO A 105 31.50 -5.20 -11.37
C PRO A 105 31.84 -6.62 -11.83
N LEU A 106 32.90 -7.24 -11.28
CA LEU A 106 33.28 -8.61 -11.60
C LEU A 106 32.40 -9.64 -10.86
N HIS A 107 31.72 -9.22 -9.79
CA HIS A 107 30.88 -10.07 -8.94
C HIS A 107 29.49 -9.45 -8.74
N PRO A 108 28.68 -9.32 -9.80
CA PRO A 108 27.37 -8.69 -9.74
C PRO A 108 26.37 -9.51 -8.90
N LEU A 109 25.35 -8.84 -8.38
CA LEU A 109 24.23 -9.51 -7.73
C LEU A 109 23.39 -10.25 -8.77
N THR A 110 23.32 -11.56 -8.65
CA THR A 110 22.58 -12.44 -9.57
C THR A 110 21.20 -12.85 -9.04
N ASN A 111 20.96 -12.70 -7.74
CA ASN A 111 19.73 -13.17 -7.10
C ASN A 111 18.69 -12.05 -6.98
N PRO A 112 17.66 -11.99 -7.84
CA PRO A 112 16.61 -10.98 -7.76
C PRO A 112 15.71 -11.14 -6.53
N LYS A 113 15.67 -12.33 -5.91
CA LYS A 113 14.82 -12.59 -4.75
C LYS A 113 15.24 -11.82 -3.50
N ILE A 114 16.45 -11.23 -3.51
CA ILE A 114 16.92 -10.38 -2.41
C ILE A 114 15.98 -9.21 -2.14
N VAL A 115 15.41 -8.60 -3.19
CA VAL A 115 14.47 -7.48 -3.08
C VAL A 115 13.19 -7.92 -2.37
N SER A 116 12.67 -9.10 -2.74
CA SER A 116 11.47 -9.68 -2.13
C SER A 116 11.71 -10.08 -0.66
N ALA A 117 12.87 -10.68 -0.36
CA ALA A 117 13.24 -11.05 1.00
C ALA A 117 13.35 -9.82 1.92
N ILE A 118 13.99 -8.74 1.44
CA ILE A 118 14.06 -7.46 2.17
C ILE A 118 12.66 -6.89 2.40
N ARG A 119 11.79 -6.92 1.38
CA ARG A 119 10.41 -6.44 1.49
C ARG A 119 9.64 -7.19 2.57
N GLN A 120 9.79 -8.51 2.65
CA GLN A 120 9.16 -9.33 3.69
C GLN A 120 9.71 -8.98 5.08
N GLU A 121 11.03 -8.87 5.23
CA GLU A 121 11.66 -8.47 6.49
C GLU A 121 11.16 -7.11 7.00
N LEU A 122 10.98 -6.15 6.10
CA LEU A 122 10.46 -4.82 6.42
C LEU A 122 8.97 -4.87 6.74
N ALA A 123 8.18 -5.65 6.01
CA ALA A 123 6.73 -5.76 6.21
C ALA A 123 6.39 -6.27 7.62
N ASP A 124 7.15 -7.23 8.15
CA ASP A 124 6.93 -7.77 9.50
C ASP A 124 7.16 -6.73 10.62
N ARG A 125 7.87 -5.64 10.32
CA ARG A 125 8.27 -4.59 11.27
C ARG A 125 7.65 -3.23 10.93
N LEU A 126 6.76 -3.19 9.95
CA LEU A 126 6.19 -1.96 9.43
C LEU A 126 5.03 -1.51 10.32
N ASP A 127 5.27 -0.46 11.11
CA ASP A 127 4.22 0.30 11.77
C ASP A 127 3.98 1.62 11.02
N VAL A 128 2.86 1.69 10.31
CA VAL A 128 2.54 2.83 9.44
C VAL A 128 2.36 4.11 10.25
N GLU A 129 1.72 4.05 11.41
CA GLU A 129 1.39 5.25 12.20
C GLU A 129 2.67 5.89 12.76
N SER A 130 3.55 5.08 13.37
CA SER A 130 4.83 5.55 13.90
C SER A 130 5.74 6.13 12.81
N LEU A 131 5.83 5.45 11.66
CA LEU A 131 6.70 5.91 10.56
C LEU A 131 6.15 7.17 9.89
N GLN A 132 4.83 7.30 9.77
CA GLN A 132 4.21 8.52 9.25
C GLN A 132 4.51 9.73 10.12
N LEU A 133 4.53 9.58 11.46
CA LEU A 133 4.89 10.67 12.36
C LEU A 133 6.32 11.17 12.11
N ILE A 134 7.28 10.26 12.02
CA ILE A 134 8.70 10.59 11.74
C ILE A 134 8.84 11.34 10.41
N LEU A 135 8.14 10.87 9.36
CA LEU A 135 8.16 11.51 8.05
C LEU A 135 7.50 12.89 8.09
N ALA A 136 6.36 13.03 8.77
CA ALA A 136 5.65 14.30 8.90
C ALA A 136 6.50 15.35 9.63
N GLU A 137 7.14 14.98 10.75
CA GLU A 137 8.04 15.85 11.48
C GLU A 137 9.23 16.29 10.61
N HIS A 138 9.84 15.35 9.88
CA HIS A 138 10.95 15.64 8.99
C HIS A 138 10.55 16.56 7.81
N TRP A 139 9.32 16.40 7.30
CA TRP A 139 8.82 17.18 6.17
C TRP A 139 8.18 18.51 6.54
N THR A 140 7.84 18.72 7.82
CA THR A 140 7.18 19.93 8.31
C THR A 140 7.86 21.24 7.84
N PRO A 141 9.20 21.37 7.84
CA PRO A 141 9.86 22.60 7.37
C PRO A 141 9.70 22.89 5.88
N TYR A 142 9.33 21.89 5.07
CA TYR A 142 9.15 22.01 3.63
C TYR A 142 7.68 22.21 3.22
N LEU A 143 6.75 22.21 4.17
CA LEU A 143 5.31 22.34 3.92
C LEU A 143 4.83 23.76 4.22
N GLU A 144 4.06 24.35 3.29
CA GLU A 144 3.55 25.73 3.45
C GLU A 144 2.21 25.77 4.22
N ASN A 145 1.31 24.83 3.97
CA ASN A 145 -0.08 24.87 4.44
C ASN A 145 -0.39 23.75 5.46
N LEU A 146 0.18 23.84 6.67
CA LEU A 146 0.01 22.81 7.72
C LEU A 146 -1.43 22.62 8.22
N HIS A 147 -2.31 23.59 7.97
CA HIS A 147 -3.72 23.55 8.37
C HIS A 147 -4.62 22.84 7.34
N VAL A 148 -4.11 22.56 6.14
CA VAL A 148 -4.89 21.94 5.05
C VAL A 148 -4.46 20.49 4.87
N CYS A 149 -5.38 19.56 5.13
CA CYS A 149 -5.21 18.16 4.74
C CYS A 149 -5.89 17.93 3.38
N MET A 150 -5.10 17.86 2.31
CA MET A 150 -5.62 17.43 1.01
C MET A 150 -5.58 15.90 0.94
N THR A 151 -6.73 15.26 0.82
CA THR A 151 -6.84 13.82 0.58
C THR A 151 -7.34 13.61 -0.85
N ASP A 152 -6.77 12.64 -1.56
CA ASP A 152 -7.27 12.28 -2.90
C ASP A 152 -8.76 11.91 -2.84
N ALA A 153 -9.53 12.41 -3.81
CA ALA A 153 -10.97 12.19 -3.86
C ALA A 153 -11.33 10.70 -4.00
N THR A 154 -10.42 9.87 -4.52
CA THR A 154 -10.61 8.42 -4.59
C THR A 154 -10.38 7.70 -3.25
N CYS A 155 -9.60 8.32 -2.36
CA CYS A 155 -9.30 7.82 -1.01
C CYS A 155 -10.25 8.38 0.06
N TYR A 156 -11.04 9.40 -0.27
CA TYR A 156 -12.11 9.87 0.61
C TYR A 156 -13.20 8.80 0.68
N GLU A 157 -13.46 8.26 1.88
CA GLU A 157 -14.62 7.39 2.16
C GLU A 157 -15.92 8.19 2.06
N SER A 158 -16.27 8.57 0.84
CA SER A 158 -17.61 9.05 0.55
C SER A 158 -18.52 7.83 0.54
N HIS A 159 -19.55 7.83 1.39
CA HIS A 159 -20.68 6.91 1.25
C HIS A 159 -21.51 7.17 -0.03
N LEU A 160 -20.95 7.88 -1.03
CA LEU A 160 -21.49 8.01 -2.36
C LEU A 160 -21.22 6.72 -3.12
N ARG A 161 -22.24 5.88 -3.21
CA ARG A 161 -22.23 4.70 -4.08
C ARG A 161 -23.35 4.80 -5.09
N PHE A 162 -23.09 4.34 -6.31
CA PHE A 162 -24.13 4.22 -7.32
C PHE A 162 -25.29 3.35 -6.81
N PRO A 163 -26.49 3.91 -6.61
CA PRO A 163 -27.62 3.18 -6.08
C PRO A 163 -28.14 2.22 -7.15
N THR A 164 -28.32 0.96 -6.77
CA THR A 164 -29.05 -0.03 -7.58
C THR A 164 -30.24 -0.52 -6.78
N ASP A 165 -31.40 -0.69 -7.41
CA ASP A 165 -32.64 -1.10 -6.73
C ASP A 165 -32.47 -2.32 -5.83
N THR A 166 -31.73 -3.34 -6.29
CA THR A 166 -31.45 -4.55 -5.50
C THR A 166 -30.65 -4.29 -4.23
N LYS A 167 -29.77 -3.29 -4.27
CA LYS A 167 -28.94 -2.91 -3.13
C LYS A 167 -29.72 -2.04 -2.14
N LEU A 168 -30.50 -1.08 -2.63
CA LEU A 168 -31.40 -0.28 -1.79
C LEU A 168 -32.42 -1.17 -1.07
N LEU A 169 -33.04 -2.11 -1.78
CA LEU A 169 -33.96 -3.08 -1.18
C LEU A 169 -33.30 -3.93 -0.10
N TRP A 170 -32.07 -4.39 -0.33
CA TRP A 170 -31.33 -5.16 0.66
C TRP A 170 -30.98 -4.34 1.90
N GLU A 171 -30.53 -3.09 1.73
CA GLU A 171 -30.24 -2.18 2.84
C GLU A 171 -31.49 -1.92 3.69
N GLY A 172 -32.65 -1.69 3.05
CA GLY A 172 -33.93 -1.55 3.73
C GLY A 172 -34.32 -2.81 4.53
N ILE A 173 -34.17 -4.00 3.95
CA ILE A 173 -34.43 -5.27 4.63
C ILE A 173 -33.51 -5.47 5.83
N VAL A 174 -32.21 -5.17 5.69
CA VAL A 174 -31.23 -5.28 6.79
C VAL A 174 -31.60 -4.33 7.92
N TRP A 175 -32.00 -3.10 7.58
CA TRP A 175 -32.44 -2.10 8.53
C TRP A 175 -33.71 -2.56 9.28
N LEU A 176 -34.74 -2.99 8.57
CA LEU A 176 -35.99 -3.49 9.16
C LEU A 176 -35.77 -4.73 10.03
N HIS A 177 -35.01 -5.72 9.54
CA HIS A 177 -34.74 -6.92 10.31
C HIS A 177 -33.96 -6.62 11.60
N ARG A 178 -33.02 -5.66 11.57
CA ARG A 178 -32.29 -5.21 12.75
C ARG A 178 -33.24 -4.60 13.78
N HIS A 179 -34.17 -3.74 13.35
CA HIS A 179 -35.16 -3.14 14.24
C HIS A 179 -36.17 -4.14 14.78
N LEU A 180 -36.67 -5.05 13.94
CA LEU A 180 -37.53 -6.15 14.35
C LEU A 180 -36.88 -6.95 15.49
N CYS A 181 -35.60 -7.32 15.32
CA CYS A 181 -34.86 -8.04 16.34
C CYS A 181 -34.70 -7.24 17.64
N LYS A 182 -34.43 -5.93 17.55
CA LYS A 182 -34.32 -5.04 18.71
C LYS A 182 -35.65 -4.90 19.45
N HIS A 183 -36.75 -4.63 18.74
CA HIS A 183 -38.07 -4.51 19.34
C HIS A 183 -38.52 -5.80 20.03
N CYS A 184 -38.29 -6.96 19.40
CA CYS A 184 -38.59 -8.25 20.05
C CYS A 184 -37.78 -8.44 21.35
N GLN A 185 -36.52 -8.00 21.38
CA GLN A 185 -35.71 -8.05 22.61
C GLN A 185 -36.23 -7.11 23.69
N THR A 186 -36.56 -5.87 23.34
CA THR A 186 -37.08 -4.86 24.27
C THR A 186 -38.43 -5.28 24.85
N LEU A 187 -39.31 -5.85 24.03
CA LEU A 187 -40.64 -6.30 24.45
C LEU A 187 -40.63 -7.71 25.08
N HIS A 188 -39.47 -8.38 25.13
CA HIS A 188 -39.33 -9.76 25.58
C HIS A 188 -40.24 -10.77 24.83
N ILE A 189 -40.49 -10.52 23.54
CA ILE A 189 -41.33 -11.37 22.67
C ILE A 189 -40.43 -12.29 21.82
N GLN A 190 -40.90 -13.51 21.56
CA GLN A 190 -40.23 -14.43 20.65
C GLN A 190 -40.19 -13.87 19.22
N ARG A 191 -39.03 -13.94 18.58
CA ARG A 191 -38.84 -13.40 17.22
C ARG A 191 -39.74 -14.10 16.20
N PRO A 192 -40.51 -13.35 15.39
CA PRO A 192 -41.31 -13.91 14.31
C PRO A 192 -40.47 -14.68 13.30
N ARG A 193 -40.97 -15.84 12.85
CA ARG A 193 -40.25 -16.69 11.88
C ARG A 193 -40.22 -16.03 10.50
N ASN A 194 -39.03 -15.82 9.95
CA ASN A 194 -38.83 -15.29 8.60
C ASN A 194 -37.70 -16.04 7.86
N LYS A 195 -37.55 -15.76 6.55
CA LYS A 195 -36.52 -16.37 5.69
C LYS A 195 -35.28 -15.49 5.52
N TYR A 196 -35.01 -14.57 6.47
CA TYR A 196 -33.93 -13.60 6.34
C TYR A 196 -32.56 -14.24 6.05
N LEU A 197 -32.19 -15.30 6.78
CA LEU A 197 -30.89 -15.97 6.61
C LEU A 197 -30.72 -16.66 5.24
N ASP A 198 -31.82 -17.14 4.65
CA ASP A 198 -31.84 -17.75 3.32
C ASP A 198 -31.68 -16.67 2.23
N VAL A 199 -32.48 -15.61 2.30
CA VAL A 199 -32.40 -14.48 1.36
C VAL A 199 -31.05 -13.76 1.47
N ARG A 200 -30.49 -13.62 2.68
CA ARG A 200 -29.14 -13.07 2.91
C ARG A 200 -28.07 -13.85 2.16
N ARG A 201 -28.11 -15.18 2.24
CA ARG A 201 -27.16 -16.06 1.53
C ARG A 201 -27.30 -15.91 0.02
N ALA A 202 -28.54 -15.87 -0.48
CA ALA A 202 -28.81 -15.66 -1.91
C ALA A 202 -28.34 -14.29 -2.41
N TYR A 203 -28.59 -13.22 -1.65
CA TYR A 203 -28.13 -11.87 -1.98
C TYR A 203 -26.61 -11.79 -1.99
N LEU A 204 -25.93 -12.37 -1.01
CA LEU A 204 -24.47 -12.37 -0.94
C LEU A 204 -23.85 -13.09 -2.15
N ALA A 205 -24.41 -14.24 -2.55
CA ALA A 205 -24.00 -14.95 -3.75
C ALA A 205 -24.18 -14.10 -5.02
N TYR A 206 -25.34 -13.45 -5.16
CA TYR A 206 -25.62 -12.53 -6.27
C TYR A 206 -24.69 -11.31 -6.30
N SER A 207 -24.41 -10.70 -5.14
CA SER A 207 -23.57 -9.50 -5.03
C SER A 207 -22.13 -9.77 -5.49
N LYS A 208 -21.60 -10.97 -5.22
CA LYS A 208 -20.24 -11.39 -5.57
C LYS A 208 -20.07 -11.76 -7.06
N LEU A 209 -21.13 -11.81 -7.85
CA LEU A 209 -21.01 -12.10 -9.29
C LEU A 209 -20.31 -10.97 -10.04
N ARG A 210 -19.28 -11.32 -10.83
CA ARG A 210 -18.57 -10.39 -11.71
C ARG A 210 -19.45 -9.81 -12.82
N LYS A 211 -20.39 -10.61 -13.36
CA LYS A 211 -21.40 -10.18 -14.34
C LYS A 211 -22.78 -10.69 -13.90
N ARG A 212 -23.78 -9.81 -13.91
CA ARG A 212 -25.15 -10.10 -13.44
C ARG A 212 -26.10 -10.23 -14.63
N LYS A 213 -26.76 -11.39 -14.79
CA LYS A 213 -27.78 -11.57 -15.84
C LYS A 213 -29.10 -10.91 -15.42
N LYS A 214 -29.85 -10.34 -16.38
CA LYS A 214 -31.16 -9.70 -16.12
C LYS A 214 -32.14 -10.64 -15.42
N SER A 215 -32.17 -11.93 -15.78
CA SER A 215 -33.02 -12.95 -15.14
C SER A 215 -32.68 -13.17 -13.66
N GLN A 216 -31.38 -13.22 -13.32
CA GLN A 216 -30.91 -13.35 -11.95
C GLN A 216 -31.27 -12.13 -11.12
N THR A 217 -31.12 -10.92 -11.67
CA THR A 217 -31.54 -9.67 -11.03
C THR A 217 -33.04 -9.70 -10.72
N ARG A 218 -33.90 -10.06 -11.68
CA ARG A 218 -35.35 -10.19 -11.43
C ARG A 218 -35.67 -11.21 -10.34
N MET A 219 -34.99 -12.36 -10.36
CA MET A 219 -35.17 -13.41 -9.36
C MET A 219 -34.84 -12.92 -7.94
N ILE A 220 -33.69 -12.24 -7.77
CA ILE A 220 -33.28 -11.75 -6.44
C ILE A 220 -34.16 -10.59 -5.99
N THR A 221 -34.51 -9.65 -6.88
CA THR A 221 -35.42 -8.54 -6.57
C THR A 221 -36.76 -9.04 -6.03
N ARG A 222 -37.36 -10.06 -6.69
CA ARG A 222 -38.61 -10.65 -6.21
C ARG A 222 -38.47 -11.27 -4.81
N ARG A 223 -37.37 -12.00 -4.54
CA ARG A 223 -37.13 -12.58 -3.20
C ARG A 223 -36.92 -11.51 -2.14
N LEU A 224 -36.27 -10.40 -2.49
CA LEU A 224 -36.09 -9.26 -1.61
C LEU A 224 -37.44 -8.60 -1.29
N LEU A 225 -38.25 -8.29 -2.31
CA LEU A 225 -39.58 -7.70 -2.12
C LEU A 225 -40.49 -8.57 -1.23
N GLN A 226 -40.55 -9.88 -1.48
CA GLN A 226 -41.34 -10.80 -0.65
C GLN A 226 -40.88 -10.85 0.81
N LEU A 227 -39.58 -10.72 1.06
CA LEU A 227 -39.07 -10.66 2.44
C LEU A 227 -39.34 -9.29 3.06
N LEU A 228 -39.22 -8.22 2.28
CA LEU A 228 -39.48 -6.86 2.73
C LEU A 228 -40.93 -6.72 3.19
N GLU A 229 -41.89 -7.11 2.35
CA GLU A 229 -43.32 -7.12 2.66
C GLU A 229 -43.59 -7.91 3.94
N LYS A 230 -43.08 -9.14 4.03
CA LYS A 230 -43.23 -9.97 5.24
C LYS A 230 -42.64 -9.31 6.50
N LEU A 231 -41.53 -8.57 6.40
CA LEU A 231 -40.93 -7.89 7.55
C LEU A 231 -41.74 -6.67 7.98
N LEU A 232 -42.36 -5.96 7.02
CA LEU A 232 -43.28 -4.86 7.31
C LEU A 232 -44.53 -5.37 8.04
N ASP A 233 -45.17 -6.43 7.53
CA ASP A 233 -46.33 -7.05 8.19
C ASP A 233 -45.99 -7.49 9.62
N GLN A 234 -44.81 -8.09 9.81
CA GLN A 234 -44.36 -8.52 11.14
C GLN A 234 -44.11 -7.36 12.09
N LEU A 235 -43.64 -6.22 11.58
CA LEU A 235 -43.40 -5.03 12.38
C LEU A 235 -44.72 -4.35 12.76
N GLU A 236 -45.67 -4.24 11.82
CA GLU A 236 -47.02 -3.72 12.07
C GLU A 236 -47.75 -4.56 13.13
N LEU A 237 -47.68 -5.90 13.03
CA LEU A 237 -48.25 -6.82 14.03
C LEU A 237 -47.63 -6.68 15.42
N LEU A 238 -46.37 -6.25 15.52
CA LEU A 238 -45.71 -6.00 16.81
C LEU A 238 -46.08 -4.64 17.40
N HIS A 239 -46.40 -3.65 16.57
CA HIS A 239 -46.77 -2.30 17.01
C HIS A 239 -48.27 -2.10 17.22
N SER A 240 -49.09 -3.02 16.73
CA SER A 240 -50.56 -3.06 16.95
C SER A 240 -50.97 -3.82 18.22
N ARG A 241 -50.02 -4.34 18.99
CA ARG A 241 -50.22 -4.94 20.31
C ARG A 241 -49.75 -3.99 21.40
#